data_AF-A0A326QPN4-F1
#
_entry.id   AF-A0A326QPN4-F1
#
_cell.length_a   1.000
_cell.length_b   1.000
_cell.length_c   1.000
_cell.angle_alpha   90.00
_cell.angle_beta   90.00
_cell.angle_gamma   90.00
#
_symmetry.space_group_name_H-M   'P 1'
#
loop_
_entity.id
_entity.type
_entity.pdbx_description
1 polymer ?
#
loop_
_entity_poly.entity_id
_entity_poly.type
_entity_poly.pdbx_seq_one_letter_code
_entity_poly.pdbx_strand_id
1 'polypeptide(L)'
;MPVPPNRAYAVATGNLATLLGISISSARRRVDLQAAREEVRDAAGRVVIAKRLIEAARADALSQGRLLDELLVAKPSESNFLDED
;
A
#
# COMPACT_ATOMS: atom_id res chain seq x y z
N MET A 1 8.65 -0.27 -33.16
CA MET A 1 7.39 0.26 -32.60
C MET A 1 7.39 0.05 -31.09
N PRO A 2 7.04 1.04 -30.25
CA PRO A 2 6.90 0.80 -28.82
C PRO A 2 5.70 -0.12 -28.58
N VAL A 3 5.92 -1.20 -27.82
CA VAL A 3 4.86 -2.14 -27.41
C VAL A 3 3.80 -1.33 -26.65
N PRO A 4 2.50 -1.44 -26.98
CA PRO A 4 1.47 -0.72 -26.27
C PRO A 4 1.58 -1.02 -24.77
N PRO A 5 1.49 0.00 -23.90
CA PRO A 5 1.60 -0.20 -22.47
C PRO A 5 0.53 -1.22 -22.04
N ASN A 6 0.96 -2.27 -21.34
CA ASN A 6 0.03 -3.26 -20.79
C ASN A 6 -0.96 -2.53 -19.87
N ARG A 7 -2.19 -2.32 -20.37
CA ARG A 7 -3.23 -1.54 -19.68
C ARG A 7 -3.52 -2.11 -18.29
N ALA A 8 -3.47 -3.44 -18.15
CA ALA A 8 -3.67 -4.10 -16.86
C ALA A 8 -2.56 -3.75 -15.86
N TYR A 9 -1.31 -3.64 -16.32
CA TYR A 9 -0.18 -3.21 -15.48
C TYR A 9 -0.30 -1.75 -15.05
N ALA A 10 -0.70 -0.87 -15.97
CA ALA A 10 -0.92 0.54 -15.67
C ALA A 10 -2.05 0.74 -14.63
N VAL A 11 -3.17 0.02 -14.78
CA VAL A 11 -4.28 0.06 -13.82
C VAL A 11 -3.86 -0.49 -12.46
N ALA A 12 -3.17 -1.63 -12.42
CA ALA A 12 -2.72 -2.23 -11.17
C ALA A 12 -1.73 -1.32 -10.41
N THR A 13 -0.75 -0.73 -11.12
CA THR A 13 0.21 0.19 -10.48
C THR A 13 -0.42 1.51 -10.05
N GLY A 14 -1.45 1.99 -10.76
CA GLY A 14 -2.27 3.13 -10.31
C GLY A 14 -3.03 2.84 -9.02
N ASN A 15 -3.72 1.69 -8.96
CA ASN A 15 -4.44 1.27 -7.75
C ASN A 15 -3.50 1.10 -6.55
N LEU A 16 -2.34 0.47 -6.77
CA LEU A 16 -1.32 0.29 -5.74
C LEU A 16 -0.78 1.64 -5.24
N ALA A 17 -0.57 2.60 -6.15
CA ALA A 17 -0.12 3.95 -5.80
C ALA A 17 -1.15 4.69 -4.93
N THR A 18 -2.43 4.65 -5.29
CA THR A 18 -3.52 5.25 -4.51
C THR A 18 -3.61 4.62 -3.13
N LEU A 19 -3.55 3.30 -3.03
CA LEU A 19 -3.70 2.58 -1.78
C LEU A 19 -2.54 2.86 -0.80
N LEU A 20 -1.32 3.03 -1.33
CA LEU A 20 -0.12 3.32 -0.54
C LEU A 20 0.14 4.81 -0.31
N GLY A 21 -0.63 5.71 -0.95
CA GLY A 21 -0.37 7.15 -0.89
C GLY A 21 0.96 7.58 -1.52
N ILE A 22 1.44 6.88 -2.56
CA ILE A 22 2.72 7.15 -3.23
C ILE A 22 2.55 7.49 -4.72
N SER A 23 3.61 7.95 -5.37
CA SER A 23 3.60 8.17 -6.82
C SER A 23 3.51 6.86 -7.61
N ILE A 24 2.91 6.92 -8.81
CA ILE A 24 2.83 5.77 -9.74
C ILE A 24 4.22 5.24 -10.11
N SER A 25 5.22 6.12 -10.25
CA SER A 25 6.62 5.71 -10.50
C SER A 25 7.20 4.90 -9.35
N SER A 26 6.89 5.28 -8.11
CA SER A 26 7.30 4.53 -6.91
C SER A 26 6.61 3.18 -6.82
N ALA A 27 5.31 3.11 -7.12
CA ALA A 27 4.56 1.86 -7.16
C ALA A 27 5.12 0.89 -8.22
N ARG A 28 5.41 1.38 -9.43
CA ARG A 28 6.07 0.58 -10.48
C ARG A 28 7.42 0.03 -10.02
N ARG A 29 8.27 0.88 -9.44
CA ARG A 29 9.58 0.46 -8.92
C ARG A 29 9.46 -0.64 -7.87
N ARG A 30 8.47 -0.58 -6.98
CA ARG A 30 8.22 -1.67 -6.00
C ARG A 30 7.86 -2.98 -6.68
N VAL A 31 6.98 -2.94 -7.68
CA VAL A 31 6.62 -4.13 -8.47
C VAL A 31 7.82 -4.69 -9.22
N ASP A 32 8.64 -3.84 -9.85
CA ASP A 32 9.83 -4.26 -10.58
C ASP A 32 10.90 -4.86 -9.65
N LEU A 33 11.08 -4.32 -8.44
CA LEU A 33 11.99 -4.88 -7.43
C LEU A 33 11.53 -6.26 -6.96
N GLN A 34 10.23 -6.43 -6.72
CA GLN A 34 9.68 -7.72 -6.33
C GLN A 34 9.76 -8.73 -7.48
N ALA A 35 9.49 -8.29 -8.71
CA ALA A 35 9.66 -9.11 -9.91
C ALA A 35 11.12 -9.55 -10.11
N ALA A 36 12.08 -8.67 -9.86
CA ALA A 36 13.50 -9.02 -9.90
C ALA A 36 13.88 -10.06 -8.83
N ARG A 37 13.31 -9.95 -7.62
CA ARG A 37 13.52 -10.92 -6.53
C ARG A 37 12.94 -12.30 -6.85
N GLU A 38 11.80 -12.34 -7.54
CA GLU A 38 11.12 -13.58 -7.94
C GLU A 38 11.60 -14.09 -9.31
N GLU A 39 12.61 -13.46 -9.91
CA GLU A 39 13.12 -13.74 -11.27
C GLU A 39 12.04 -13.68 -12.38
N VAL A 40 10.94 -12.97 -12.11
CA VAL A 40 9.80 -12.82 -13.02
C VAL A 40 10.08 -11.70 -14.03
N ARG A 41 10.30 -12.08 -15.28
CA ARG A 41 10.56 -11.11 -16.37
C ARG A 41 9.36 -10.83 -17.26
N ASP A 42 8.37 -11.72 -17.25
CA ASP A 42 7.17 -11.60 -18.09
C ASP A 42 6.21 -10.51 -17.61
N ALA A 43 5.56 -9.85 -18.57
CA ALA A 43 4.59 -8.79 -18.34
C ALA A 43 3.35 -9.30 -17.57
N ALA A 44 2.89 -10.54 -17.83
CA ALA A 44 1.78 -11.10 -17.07
C ALA A 44 2.19 -11.36 -15.61
N GLY A 45 3.40 -11.85 -15.39
CA GLY A 45 3.95 -12.07 -14.04
C GLY A 45 4.04 -10.78 -13.22
N ARG A 46 4.47 -9.66 -13.82
CA ARG A 46 4.48 -8.36 -13.12
C ARG A 46 3.09 -7.87 -12.72
N VAL A 47 2.05 -8.17 -13.51
CA VAL A 47 0.65 -7.88 -13.14
C VAL A 47 0.21 -8.71 -11.94
N VAL A 48 0.60 -9.99 -11.89
CA VAL A 48 0.31 -10.87 -10.74
C VAL A 48 0.97 -10.33 -9.48
N ILE A 49 2.23 -9.92 -9.56
CA ILE A 49 2.95 -9.32 -8.43
C ILE A 49 2.29 -8.02 -7.99
N ALA A 50 1.91 -7.14 -8.92
CA ALA A 50 1.18 -5.91 -8.59
C ALA A 50 -0.13 -6.21 -7.85
N LYS A 51 -0.89 -7.21 -8.28
CA LYS A 51 -2.11 -7.63 -7.57
C LYS A 51 -1.83 -8.16 -6.17
N ARG A 52 -0.80 -9.00 -5.99
CA ARG A 52 -0.39 -9.49 -4.67
C ARG A 52 0.00 -8.35 -3.72
N LEU A 53 0.73 -7.35 -4.23
CA LEU A 53 1.11 -6.16 -3.45
C LEU A 53 -0.11 -5.31 -3.06
N ILE A 54 -1.14 -5.24 -3.91
CA ILE A 54 -2.40 -4.56 -3.57
C ILE A 54 -3.10 -5.29 -2.43
N GLU A 55 -3.22 -6.62 -2.51
CA GLU A 55 -3.87 -7.42 -1.45
C GLU A 55 -3.12 -7.30 -0.12
N ALA A 56 -1.78 -7.38 -0.15
CA ALA A 56 -0.96 -7.19 1.04
C ALA A 56 -1.16 -5.79 1.66
N ALA A 57 -1.10 -4.75 0.84
CA ALA A 57 -1.26 -3.39 1.33
C ALA A 57 -2.70 -3.09 1.82
N ARG A 58 -3.73 -3.78 1.30
CA ARG A 58 -5.11 -3.70 1.83
C ARG A 58 -5.20 -4.32 3.22
N ALA A 59 -4.56 -5.48 3.42
CA ALA A 59 -4.52 -6.13 4.71
C ALA A 59 -3.78 -5.28 5.76
N ASP A 60 -2.68 -4.63 5.35
CA ASP A 60 -1.93 -3.71 6.21
C ASP A 60 -2.77 -2.48 6.58
N ALA A 61 -3.47 -1.86 5.62
CA ALA A 61 -4.33 -0.71 5.88
C ALA A 61 -5.44 -1.01 6.90
N LEU A 62 -6.07 -2.19 6.80
CA LEU A 62 -7.09 -2.64 7.77
C LEU A 62 -6.50 -2.89 9.17
N SER A 63 -5.23 -3.29 9.24
CA SER A 63 -4.55 -3.54 10.51
C SER A 63 -4.10 -2.23 11.16
N GLN A 64 -3.62 -1.27 10.38
CA GLN A 64 -3.31 0.09 10.85
C GLN A 64 -4.55 0.84 11.33
N GLY A 65 -5.69 0.71 10.63
CA GLY A 65 -6.96 1.29 11.07
C GLY A 65 -7.39 0.77 12.44
N ARG A 66 -7.33 -0.54 12.66
CA ARG A 66 -7.64 -1.15 13.97
C ARG A 66 -6.71 -0.67 15.09
N LEU A 67 -5.41 -0.59 14.83
CA LEU A 67 -4.46 -0.04 15.80
C LEU A 67 -4.78 1.42 16.14
N LEU A 68 -5.13 2.23 15.14
CA LEU A 68 -5.52 3.62 15.36
C LEU A 68 -6.79 3.72 16.20
N ASP A 69 -7.80 2.90 15.89
CA ASP A 69 -9.05 2.85 16.68
C ASP A 69 -8.77 2.48 18.14
N GLU A 70 -7.90 1.50 18.40
CA GLU A 70 -7.47 1.14 19.76
C GLU A 70 -6.77 2.30 20.49
N LEU A 71 -5.88 3.02 19.81
CA LEU A 71 -5.20 4.19 20.36
C LEU A 71 -6.18 5.35 20.66
N LEU A 72 -7.25 5.50 19.87
CA LEU A 72 -8.28 6.52 20.09
C LEU A 72 -9.26 6.14 21.21
N VAL A 73 -9.55 4.84 21.37
CA VAL A 73 -10.41 4.32 22.46
C VAL A 73 -9.68 4.38 23.82
N ALA A 74 -8.35 4.29 23.83
CA ALA A 74 -7.53 4.35 25.03
C ALA A 74 -7.29 5.78 25.56
N LYS A 75 -8.35 6.48 26.01
CA LYS A 75 -8.23 7.54 27.04
C LYS A 75 -9.52 7.70 27.86
N PRO A 76 -9.68 6.99 28.99
CA PRO A 76 -10.52 7.45 30.10
C PRO A 76 -9.71 8.36 31.03
N SER A 77 -10.19 9.59 31.20
CA SER A 77 -9.83 10.58 32.23
C SER A 77 -8.34 10.86 32.49
N GLU A 78 -7.82 11.89 31.81
CA GLU A 78 -6.99 12.87 32.53
C GLU A 78 -7.94 13.73 33.39
N SER A 79 -8.41 13.16 34.52
CA SER A 79 -9.10 13.92 35.58
C SER A 79 -8.13 14.74 36.44
N ASN A 80 -6.87 14.90 36.03
CA ASN A 80 -5.83 15.60 36.78
C ASN A 80 -5.28 16.85 36.05
N PHE A 81 -6.04 17.46 35.12
CA PHE A 81 -5.53 18.61 34.36
C PHE A 81 -5.92 20.00 34.90
N LEU A 82 -6.62 20.11 36.04
CA LEU A 82 -6.94 21.40 36.66
C LEU A 82 -7.01 21.24 38.19
N ASP A 83 -5.85 21.20 38.85
CA ASP A 83 -5.75 21.75 40.21
C ASP A 83 -4.97 23.05 40.07
N GLU A 84 -5.71 24.16 40.17
CA GLU A 84 -5.19 25.53 40.18
C GLU A 84 -4.29 25.72 41.41
N ASP A 85 -3.12 26.34 41.21
CA ASP A 85 -2.39 27.09 42.24
C ASP A 85 -1.99 28.46 41.66
#